data_AF-A0A6L9QJV0-F1
#
_entry.id   AF-A0A6L9QJV0-F1
#
_cell.length_a   1.000
_cell.length_b   1.000
_cell.length_c   1.000
_cell.angle_alpha   90.00
_cell.angle_beta   90.00
_cell.angle_gamma   90.00
#
_symmetry.space_group_name_H-M   'P 1'
#
loop_
_entity.id
_entity.type
_entity.pdbx_description
1 polymer ?
#
loop_
_entity_poly.entity_id
_entity_poly.type
_entity_poly.pdbx_seq_one_letter_code
_entity_poly.pdbx_strand_id
1 'polypeptide(L)'
;PAETAAAPKAKGGGQDWKARKELDRLERRLEKLAGQEAELHEQLAAHATDYAKLQELDARLREVQAEAAGVEEEWLMLAEDLG
;
A
#
# COMPACT_ATOMS: atom_id res chain seq x y z
N PRO A 1 -39.24 32.64 9.68
CA PRO A 1 -38.81 32.64 8.26
C PRO A 1 -37.89 31.44 8.07
N ALA A 2 -38.26 30.53 7.18
CA ALA A 2 -37.62 29.21 7.06
C ALA A 2 -36.22 29.33 6.44
N GLU A 3 -35.29 28.62 7.07
CA GLU A 3 -33.89 28.47 6.70
C GLU A 3 -33.77 27.69 5.39
N THR A 4 -32.79 28.10 4.59
CA THR A 4 -32.42 27.62 3.26
C THR A 4 -32.25 26.11 3.17
N ALA A 5 -33.09 25.46 2.36
CA ALA A 5 -32.85 24.11 1.87
C ALA A 5 -31.82 24.16 0.73
N ALA A 6 -30.58 23.75 1.01
CA ALA A 6 -29.57 23.47 0.00
C ALA A 6 -29.69 22.01 -0.46
N ALA A 7 -29.97 21.82 -1.74
CA ALA A 7 -30.05 20.53 -2.42
C ALA A 7 -28.66 19.86 -2.56
N PRO A 8 -28.60 18.55 -2.86
CA PRO A 8 -27.55 17.64 -2.43
C PRO A 8 -26.25 17.80 -3.22
N LYS A 9 -25.11 17.50 -2.57
CA LYS A 9 -23.80 17.41 -3.22
C LYS A 9 -23.72 16.20 -4.17
N ALA A 10 -24.35 16.32 -5.34
CA ALA A 10 -24.11 15.41 -6.47
C ALA A 10 -22.84 15.87 -7.22
N LYS A 11 -21.67 15.67 -6.61
CA LYS A 11 -20.37 15.85 -7.28
C LYS A 11 -19.37 14.70 -7.04
N GLY A 12 -19.69 13.73 -6.17
CA GLY A 12 -18.72 12.74 -5.67
C GLY A 12 -18.57 11.45 -6.49
N GLY A 13 -19.65 10.81 -6.94
CA GLY A 13 -19.59 9.38 -7.33
C GLY A 13 -18.59 8.99 -8.44
N GLY A 14 -18.25 9.90 -9.37
CA GLY A 14 -17.26 9.65 -10.42
C GLY A 14 -15.80 9.77 -9.97
N GLN A 15 -15.53 10.56 -8.93
CA GLN A 15 -14.21 10.74 -8.34
C GLN A 15 -14.00 9.70 -7.23
N ASP A 16 -15.03 9.45 -6.44
CA ASP A 16 -15.03 8.46 -5.35
C ASP A 16 -14.79 7.03 -5.87
N TRP A 17 -15.38 6.64 -7.01
CA TRP A 17 -15.14 5.31 -7.58
C TRP A 17 -13.68 5.12 -8.03
N LYS A 18 -13.07 6.17 -8.60
CA LYS A 18 -11.69 6.12 -9.07
C LYS A 18 -10.74 5.99 -7.88
N ALA A 19 -10.97 6.77 -6.83
CA ALA A 19 -10.22 6.69 -5.58
C ALA A 19 -10.39 5.32 -4.92
N ARG A 20 -11.61 4.77 -4.85
CA ARG A 20 -11.84 3.40 -4.35
C ARG A 20 -11.06 2.36 -5.15
N LYS A 21 -11.05 2.46 -6.49
CA LYS A 21 -10.28 1.55 -7.35
C LYS A 21 -8.77 1.68 -7.11
N GLU A 22 -8.28 2.88 -6.85
CA GLU A 22 -6.86 3.09 -6.56
C GLU A 22 -6.48 2.53 -5.18
N LEU A 23 -7.34 2.63 -4.16
CA LEU A 23 -7.17 1.89 -2.90
C LEU A 23 -7.08 0.38 -3.12
N ASP A 24 -8.00 -0.23 -3.87
CA ASP A 24 -7.97 -1.67 -4.19
C ASP A 24 -6.65 -2.06 -4.89
N ARG A 25 -6.09 -1.14 -5.70
CA ARG A 25 -4.82 -1.37 -6.39
C ARG A 25 -3.64 -1.31 -5.43
N LEU A 26 -3.62 -0.34 -4.51
CA LEU A 26 -2.60 -0.19 -3.48
C LEU A 26 -2.62 -1.39 -2.52
N GLU A 27 -3.80 -1.88 -2.11
CA GLU A 27 -3.95 -3.10 -1.30
C GLU A 27 -3.34 -4.32 -2.00
N ARG A 28 -3.67 -4.54 -3.28
CA ARG A 28 -3.07 -5.63 -4.07
C ARG A 28 -1.55 -5.50 -4.23
N ARG A 29 -1.01 -4.28 -4.17
CA ARG A 29 0.43 -4.05 -4.19
C ARG A 29 1.06 -4.42 -2.84
N LEU A 30 0.44 -4.01 -1.73
CA LEU A 30 0.86 -4.44 -0.39
C LEU A 30 0.84 -5.96 -0.23
N GLU A 31 -0.21 -6.65 -0.69
CA GLU A 31 -0.28 -8.11 -0.66
C GLU A 31 0.88 -8.77 -1.42
N LYS A 32 1.27 -8.21 -2.56
CA LYS A 32 2.41 -8.72 -3.35
C LYS A 32 3.74 -8.47 -2.65
N LEU A 33 3.92 -7.29 -2.07
CA LEU A 33 5.14 -6.94 -1.33
C LEU A 33 5.29 -7.82 -0.09
N ALA A 34 4.20 -8.08 0.63
CA ALA A 34 4.19 -9.03 1.75
C ALA A 34 4.59 -10.46 1.31
N GLY A 35 4.12 -10.90 0.13
CA GLY A 35 4.53 -12.16 -0.46
C GLY A 35 6.03 -12.21 -0.80
N GLN A 36 6.58 -11.12 -1.35
CA GLN A 36 8.01 -11.00 -1.64
C GLN A 36 8.86 -10.96 -0.37
N GLU A 37 8.42 -10.25 0.67
CA GLU A 37 9.07 -10.21 1.97
C GLU A 37 9.14 -11.60 2.60
N ALA A 38 8.04 -12.36 2.56
CA ALA A 38 8.03 -13.75 3.03
C ALA A 38 9.02 -14.64 2.25
N GLU A 39 9.05 -14.53 0.93
CA GLU A 39 10.00 -15.28 0.09
C GLU A 39 11.47 -14.90 0.39
N LEU A 40 11.74 -13.62 0.64
CA LEU A 40 13.08 -13.16 1.03
C LEU A 40 13.48 -13.69 2.41
N HIS A 41 12.56 -13.74 3.37
CA HIS A 41 12.82 -14.33 4.68
C HIS A 41 13.16 -15.82 4.59
N GLU A 42 12.43 -16.58 3.77
CA GLU A 42 12.74 -18.00 3.51
C GLU A 42 14.13 -18.15 2.86
N GLN A 43 14.49 -17.28 1.90
CA GLN A 43 15.82 -17.28 1.29
C GLN A 43 16.93 -16.93 2.29
N LEU A 44 16.72 -15.94 3.17
CA LEU A 44 17.65 -15.58 4.23
C LEU A 44 17.89 -16.77 5.16
N ALA A 45 16.83 -17.48 5.55
CA ALA A 45 16.93 -18.68 6.38
C ALA A 45 17.67 -19.82 5.64
N ALA A 46 17.38 -20.04 4.36
CA ALA A 46 18.02 -21.06 3.54
C ALA A 46 19.52 -20.79 3.30
N HIS A 47 19.92 -19.51 3.26
CA HIS A 47 21.30 -19.07 3.01
C HIS A 47 22.00 -18.53 4.28
N ALA A 48 21.55 -18.91 5.47
CA ALA A 48 22.02 -18.35 6.75
C ALA A 48 23.54 -18.45 7.02
N THR A 49 24.28 -19.27 6.28
CA THR A 49 25.74 -19.44 6.41
C THR A 49 26.53 -18.75 5.29
N ASP A 50 25.85 -18.21 4.27
CA ASP A 50 26.47 -17.45 3.18
C ASP A 50 26.33 -15.95 3.45
N TYR A 51 27.33 -15.38 4.10
CA TYR A 51 27.35 -13.97 4.47
C TYR A 51 27.22 -13.01 3.27
N ALA A 52 27.77 -13.37 2.11
CA ALA A 52 27.66 -12.51 0.93
C ALA A 52 26.22 -12.50 0.41
N LYS A 53 25.59 -13.68 0.37
CA LYS A 53 24.19 -13.80 -0.04
C LYS A 53 23.23 -13.16 0.98
N LEU A 54 23.51 -13.29 2.27
CA LEU A 54 22.73 -12.62 3.32
C LEU A 54 22.71 -11.10 3.13
N GLN A 55 23.86 -10.47 2.89
CA GLN A 55 23.91 -9.02 2.67
C GLN A 55 23.09 -8.57 1.44
N GLU A 56 23.14 -9.34 0.35
CA GLU A 56 22.32 -9.08 -0.85
C GLU A 56 20.81 -9.19 -0.54
N LEU A 57 20.42 -10.27 0.14
CA LEU A 57 19.02 -10.52 0.49
C LEU A 57 18.49 -9.51 1.51
N ASP A 58 19.30 -9.11 2.49
CA ASP A 58 18.96 -8.07 3.48
C ASP A 58 18.77 -6.71 2.83
N ALA A 59 19.62 -6.35 1.86
CA ALA A 59 19.46 -5.10 1.11
C ALA A 59 18.12 -5.10 0.35
N ARG A 60 17.79 -6.22 -0.32
CA ARG A 60 16.53 -6.37 -1.03
C ARG A 60 15.32 -6.39 -0.11
N LEU A 61 15.42 -7.00 1.07
CA LEU A 61 14.38 -6.98 2.09
C LEU A 61 14.06 -5.54 2.52
N ARG A 62 15.09 -4.73 2.78
CA ARG A 62 14.91 -3.31 3.14
C ARG A 62 14.27 -2.50 2.02
N GLU A 63 14.60 -2.78 0.77
CA GLU A 63 13.95 -2.14 -0.39
C GLU A 63 12.45 -2.47 -0.45
N VAL A 64 12.09 -3.75 -0.29
CA VAL A 64 10.67 -4.19 -0.27
C VAL A 64 9.92 -3.55 0.90
N GLN A 65 10.52 -3.50 2.09
CA GLN A 65 9.92 -2.85 3.26
C GLN A 65 9.73 -1.34 3.07
N ALA A 66 10.72 -0.67 2.46
CA ALA A 66 10.61 0.76 2.14
C ALA A 66 9.52 1.03 1.09
N GLU A 67 9.41 0.16 0.08
CA GLU A 67 8.32 0.25 -0.90
C GLU A 67 6.96 0.03 -0.23
N ALA A 68 6.83 -0.97 0.63
CA ALA A 68 5.59 -1.25 1.36
C ALA A 68 5.16 -0.07 2.22
N ALA A 69 6.09 0.56 2.95
CA ALA A 69 5.81 1.75 3.74
C ALA A 69 5.31 2.92 2.88
N GLY A 70 5.91 3.15 1.70
CA GLY A 70 5.44 4.20 0.79
C GLY A 70 4.06 3.92 0.21
N VAL A 71 3.76 2.65 -0.13
CA VAL A 71 2.44 2.23 -0.60
C VAL A 71 1.39 2.36 0.50
N GLU A 72 1.75 2.04 1.75
CA GLU A 72 0.87 2.21 2.91
C GLU A 72 0.57 3.69 3.18
N GLU A 73 1.58 4.57 3.08
CA GLU A 73 1.38 6.02 3.20
C GLU A 73 0.43 6.55 2.11
N GLU A 74 0.63 6.14 0.85
CA GLU A 74 -0.28 6.48 -0.25
C GLU A 74 -1.71 5.96 0.00
N TRP A 75 -1.85 4.73 0.52
CA TRP A 75 -3.14 4.14 0.84
C TRP A 75 -3.85 4.91 1.96
N LEU A 76 -3.13 5.28 3.03
CA LEU A 76 -3.68 6.03 4.16
C LEU A 76 -4.17 7.41 3.73
N MET A 77 -3.36 8.16 2.97
CA MET A 77 -3.75 9.48 2.45
C MET A 77 -5.02 9.39 1.59
N LEU A 78 -5.10 8.39 0.70
CA LEU A 78 -6.25 8.22 -0.17
C LEU A 78 -7.51 7.74 0.57
N ALA A 79 -7.33 6.94 1.62
CA ALA A 79 -8.43 6.49 2.47
C ALA A 79 -9.01 7.65 3.30
N GLU A 80 -8.15 8.54 3.81
CA GLU A 80 -8.53 9.77 4.49
C GLU A 80 -9.31 10.72 3.56
N ASP A 81 -8.88 10.88 2.30
CA ASP A 81 -9.57 11.71 1.30
C ASP A 81 -10.99 11.21 0.95
N LEU A 82 -11.27 9.93 1.15
CA LEU A 82 -12.58 9.30 0.89
C LEU A 82 -13.52 9.25 2.10
N GLY A 83 -13.01 9.45 3.32
CA GLY A 83 -13.73 9.38 4.59
C GLY A 83 -14.42 10.69 4.96
#